data_AF-A0A1I3BGL1-F1
#
_entry.id   AF-A0A1I3BGL1-F1
#
_cell.length_a   1.000
_cell.length_b   1.000
_cell.length_c   1.000
_cell.angle_alpha   90.00
_cell.angle_beta   90.00
_cell.angle_gamma   90.00
#
_symmetry.space_group_name_H-M   'P 1'
#
loop_
_entity.id
_entity.type
_entity.pdbx_description
1 polymer ?
#
loop_
_entity_poly.entity_id
_entity_poly.type
_entity_poly.pdbx_seq_one_letter_code
_entity_poly.pdbx_strand_id
1 'polypeptide(L)'
;MAAIINDDEVTFKTSIFDQEESTSESTAFLAKKQNAINEQVKGMTNVFHDLRKDDSDTEPDWQRMLLNAKDSREKMEVRITRERWQEEQKYKLFEEAQAIREGKVNGVLSTPPNLRNKFFYDELQKNDPNTYWDNKVQRQRLNDKKSLGLGFHLRSK
;
A
#
# COMPACT_ATOMS: atom_id res chain seq x y z
N MET A 1 34.73 40.43 13.61
CA MET A 1 34.69 39.31 14.58
C MET A 1 33.24 38.90 14.75
N ALA A 2 32.76 38.01 13.88
CA ALA A 2 31.37 37.57 13.87
C ALA A 2 31.17 36.48 14.93
N ALA A 3 30.16 36.67 15.78
CA ALA A 3 29.73 35.70 16.77
C ALA A 3 29.12 34.49 16.06
N ILE A 4 29.62 33.31 16.37
CA ILE A 4 29.01 32.03 16.02
C ILE A 4 27.90 31.82 17.03
N ILE A 5 26.66 32.00 16.60
CA ILE A 5 25.46 31.63 17.34
C ILE A 5 25.34 30.11 17.15
N ASN A 6 25.49 29.36 18.24
CA ASN A 6 25.15 27.93 18.25
C ASN A 6 23.63 27.81 18.14
N ASP A 7 23.17 27.26 17.03
CA ASP A 7 21.81 26.74 16.88
C ASP A 7 21.69 25.46 17.71
N ASP A 8 21.48 25.61 19.03
CA ASP A 8 20.95 24.52 19.83
C ASP A 8 19.47 24.36 19.48
N GLU A 9 19.18 23.36 18.63
CA GLU A 9 17.82 22.90 18.34
C GLU A 9 17.13 22.50 19.65
N VAL A 10 16.31 23.40 20.18
CA VAL A 10 15.37 23.06 21.26
C VAL A 10 14.26 22.21 20.64
N THR A 11 14.44 20.90 20.64
CA THR A 11 13.37 19.94 20.37
C THR A 11 12.34 20.04 21.50
N PHE A 12 11.28 20.83 21.29
CA PHE A 12 10.12 20.81 22.18
C PHE A 12 9.41 19.45 22.04
N LYS A 13 9.75 18.52 22.93
CA LYS A 13 8.95 17.31 23.15
C LYS A 13 7.61 17.75 23.73
N THR A 14 6.61 17.87 22.87
CA THR A 14 5.25 18.39 23.16
C THR A 14 4.40 17.46 24.03
N SER A 15 4.87 16.24 24.29
CA SER A 15 4.20 15.24 25.13
C SER A 15 5.01 14.94 26.39
N ILE A 16 4.34 14.94 27.55
CA ILE A 16 4.90 14.53 28.85
C ILE A 16 5.46 13.10 28.79
N PHE A 17 4.94 12.27 27.90
CA PHE A 17 5.34 10.87 27.76
C PHE A 17 6.67 10.66 27.02
N ASP A 18 7.20 11.68 26.36
CA ASP A 18 8.46 11.59 25.60
C ASP A 18 9.66 12.16 26.36
N GLN A 19 9.44 12.69 27.57
CA GLN A 19 10.41 13.45 28.36
C GLN A 19 11.18 12.55 29.35
N GLU A 20 12.06 11.69 28.83
CA GLU A 20 12.89 10.78 29.65
C GLU A 20 13.92 11.50 30.55
N GLU A 21 14.35 12.70 30.15
CA GLU A 21 15.37 13.53 30.85
C GLU A 21 14.75 14.77 31.52
N SER A 22 13.49 14.67 31.97
CA SER A 22 12.83 15.74 32.72
C SER A 22 13.46 15.94 34.11
N THR A 23 13.61 17.21 34.53
CA THR A 23 14.10 17.61 35.87
C THR A 23 13.15 17.26 37.01
N SER A 24 11.90 16.86 36.71
CA SER A 24 10.89 16.45 37.70
C SER A 24 10.79 14.93 37.77
N GLU A 25 11.11 14.37 38.94
CA GLU A 25 11.14 12.92 39.21
C GLU A 25 9.81 12.22 38.85
N SER A 26 8.68 12.89 39.06
CA SER A 26 7.35 12.34 38.78
C SER A 26 7.08 12.19 37.28
N THR A 27 7.54 13.13 36.46
CA THR A 27 7.39 13.08 35.01
C THR A 27 8.34 12.06 34.37
N ALA A 28 9.57 11.96 34.86
CA ALA A 28 10.51 10.93 34.41
C ALA A 28 10.02 9.51 34.75
N PHE A 29 9.37 9.33 35.91
CA PHE A 29 8.76 8.06 36.31
C PHE A 29 7.59 7.66 35.39
N LEU A 30 6.71 8.60 35.04
CA LEU A 30 5.59 8.34 34.14
C LEU A 30 6.04 8.01 32.70
N ALA A 31 7.04 8.73 32.17
CA ALA A 31 7.63 8.43 30.87
C ALA A 31 8.27 7.04 30.83
N LYS A 32 9.06 6.67 31.85
CA LYS A 32 9.65 5.32 31.96
C LYS A 32 8.60 4.22 32.01
N LYS A 33 7.52 4.43 32.76
CA LYS A 33 6.42 3.45 32.84
C LYS A 33 5.71 3.30 31.50
N GLN A 34 5.48 4.40 30.78
CA GLN A 34 4.85 4.35 29.46
C GLN A 34 5.76 3.67 28.43
N ASN A 35 7.07 3.91 28.48
CA ASN A 35 8.04 3.26 27.59
C ASN A 35 8.15 1.76 27.87
N ALA A 36 8.14 1.34 29.14
CA ALA A 36 8.07 -0.07 29.50
C ALA A 36 6.80 -0.76 28.99
N ILE A 37 5.65 -0.08 29.05
CA ILE A 37 4.39 -0.58 28.48
C ILE A 37 4.49 -0.67 26.95
N ASN A 38 5.03 0.36 26.29
CA ASN A 38 5.21 0.38 24.84
C ASN A 38 6.17 -0.72 24.37
N GLU A 39 7.24 -1.01 25.11
CA GLU A 39 8.15 -2.12 24.85
C GLU A 39 7.50 -3.49 25.08
N GLN A 40 6.68 -3.64 26.13
CA GLN A 40 5.91 -4.87 26.34
C GLN A 40 4.88 -5.10 25.21
N VAL A 41 4.20 -4.04 24.75
CA VAL A 41 3.28 -4.11 23.61
C VAL A 41 4.04 -4.48 22.33
N LYS A 42 5.22 -3.88 22.07
CA LYS A 42 6.09 -4.23 20.94
C LYS A 42 6.61 -5.68 21.03
N GLY A 43 7.00 -6.11 22.23
CA GLY A 43 7.44 -7.47 22.50
C GLY A 43 6.32 -8.49 22.27
N MET A 44 5.10 -8.19 22.71
CA MET A 44 3.93 -9.02 22.43
C MET A 44 3.60 -9.06 20.94
N THR A 45 3.61 -7.94 20.22
CA THR A 45 3.39 -7.96 18.76
C THR A 45 4.43 -8.78 18.03
N ASN A 46 5.69 -8.77 18.49
CA ASN A 46 6.76 -9.59 17.91
C ASN A 46 6.62 -11.08 18.25
N VAL A 47 6.21 -11.44 19.47
CA VAL A 47 5.95 -12.85 19.84
C VAL A 47 4.79 -13.44 19.04
N PHE A 48 3.79 -12.64 18.68
CA PHE A 48 2.74 -13.07 17.76
C PHE A 48 3.20 -13.15 16.29
N HIS A 49 4.20 -12.36 15.89
CA HIS A 49 4.78 -12.39 14.55
C HIS A 49 5.79 -13.53 14.33
N ASP A 50 6.58 -13.91 15.35
CA ASP A 50 7.65 -14.92 15.22
C ASP A 50 7.16 -16.37 15.33
N LEU A 51 5.95 -16.63 15.83
CA LEU A 51 5.40 -17.98 15.94
C LEU A 51 4.75 -18.52 14.65
N ARG A 52 4.74 -17.78 13.54
CA ARG A 52 4.07 -18.17 12.28
C ARG A 52 4.77 -17.70 11.01
N LYS A 53 6.11 -17.75 10.97
CA LYS A 53 6.82 -17.80 9.68
C LYS A 53 6.84 -19.24 9.18
N ASP A 54 5.74 -19.65 8.58
CA ASP A 54 5.73 -20.75 7.61
C ASP A 54 5.27 -20.14 6.28
N ASP A 55 6.05 -20.42 5.23
CA ASP A 55 6.09 -19.76 3.91
C ASP A 55 4.86 -20.02 3.01
N SER A 56 3.65 -19.84 3.54
CA SER A 56 2.44 -19.77 2.71
C SER A 56 1.50 -18.71 3.27
N ASP A 57 0.77 -18.04 2.39
CA ASP A 57 -0.46 -17.30 2.71
C ASP A 57 -1.52 -18.25 3.30
N THR A 58 -1.24 -18.88 4.44
CA THR A 58 -2.19 -19.70 5.17
C THR A 58 -3.01 -18.78 6.06
N GLU A 59 -4.31 -18.77 5.82
CA GLU A 59 -5.28 -18.06 6.66
C GLU A 59 -5.00 -18.37 8.14
N PRO A 60 -4.89 -17.35 9.01
CA PRO A 60 -4.73 -17.57 10.44
C PRO A 60 -5.89 -18.43 10.97
N ASP A 61 -5.59 -19.41 11.83
CA ASP A 61 -6.64 -20.24 12.45
C ASP A 61 -7.44 -19.43 13.49
N TRP A 62 -8.39 -18.64 12.98
CA TRP A 62 -9.24 -17.74 13.77
C TRP A 62 -10.11 -18.49 14.76
N GLN A 63 -10.52 -19.71 14.41
CA GLN A 63 -11.39 -20.53 15.26
C GLN A 63 -10.63 -20.99 16.51
N ARG A 64 -9.39 -21.46 16.36
CA ARG A 64 -8.54 -21.81 17.49
C ARG A 64 -8.16 -20.58 18.34
N MET A 65 -7.95 -19.42 17.71
CA MET A 65 -7.70 -18.17 18.43
C MET A 65 -8.90 -17.73 19.27
N LEU A 66 -10.13 -17.87 18.76
CA LEU A 66 -11.37 -17.58 19.50
C LEU A 66 -11.63 -18.57 20.65
N LEU A 67 -11.26 -19.84 20.47
CA LEU A 67 -11.39 -20.87 21.51
C LEU A 67 -10.38 -20.69 22.64
N ASN A 68 -9.16 -20.22 22.32
CA ASN A 68 -8.10 -19.99 23.31
C ASN A 68 -8.18 -18.62 23.99
N ALA A 69 -9.01 -17.70 23.49
CA ALA A 69 -9.24 -16.39 24.10
C ALA A 69 -9.98 -16.54 25.44
N LYS A 70 -9.39 -15.99 26.49
CA LYS A 70 -9.84 -16.15 27.89
C LYS A 70 -11.03 -15.26 28.20
N ASP A 71 -11.02 -14.03 27.67
CA ASP A 71 -12.02 -13.01 27.97
C ASP A 71 -12.82 -12.56 26.73
N SER A 72 -14.00 -11.99 26.98
CA SER A 72 -14.88 -11.43 25.93
C SER A 72 -14.17 -10.35 25.11
N ARG A 73 -13.32 -9.56 25.76
CA ARG A 73 -12.50 -8.52 25.12
C ARG A 73 -11.51 -9.13 24.12
N GLU A 74 -10.78 -10.17 24.51
CA GLU A 74 -9.84 -10.86 23.63
C GLU A 74 -10.56 -11.49 22.44
N LYS A 75 -11.75 -12.06 22.65
CA LYS A 75 -12.58 -12.59 21.56
C LYS A 75 -13.01 -11.50 20.57
N MET A 76 -13.30 -10.29 21.05
CA MET A 76 -13.61 -9.15 20.19
C MET A 76 -12.39 -8.69 19.40
N GLU A 77 -11.22 -8.63 20.02
CA GLU A 77 -9.96 -8.29 19.35
C GLU A 77 -9.65 -9.29 18.23
N VAL A 78 -9.78 -10.60 18.47
CA VAL A 78 -9.61 -11.63 17.43
C VAL A 78 -10.58 -11.44 16.25
N ARG A 79 -11.83 -11.04 16.51
CA ARG A 79 -12.81 -10.76 15.44
C ARG A 79 -12.42 -9.55 14.60
N ILE A 80 -12.01 -8.46 15.24
CA ILE A 80 -11.57 -7.23 14.55
C ILE A 80 -10.33 -7.54 13.70
N THR A 81 -9.37 -8.27 14.24
CA THR A 81 -8.16 -8.66 13.50
C THR A 81 -8.50 -9.54 12.30
N ARG A 82 -9.47 -10.46 12.43
CA ARG A 82 -9.97 -11.25 11.31
C ARG A 82 -10.58 -10.39 10.21
N GLU A 83 -11.45 -9.44 10.59
CA GLU A 83 -12.10 -8.54 9.63
C GLU A 83 -11.07 -7.71 8.86
N ARG A 84 -10.10 -7.12 9.57
CA ARG A 84 -9.00 -6.38 8.94
C ARG A 84 -8.18 -7.25 8.00
N TRP A 85 -7.85 -8.47 8.40
CA TRP A 85 -7.13 -9.39 7.53
C TRP A 85 -7.93 -9.71 6.26
N GLN A 86 -9.24 -9.93 6.37
CA GLN A 86 -10.09 -10.17 5.20
C GLN A 86 -10.16 -8.95 4.27
N GLU A 87 -10.20 -7.74 4.82
CA GLU A 87 -10.14 -6.49 4.04
C GLU A 87 -8.79 -6.33 3.34
N GLU A 88 -7.69 -6.59 4.03
CA GLU A 88 -6.34 -6.57 3.46
C GLU A 88 -6.19 -7.57 2.31
N GLN A 89 -6.73 -8.79 2.44
CA GLN A 89 -6.69 -9.78 1.37
C GLN A 89 -7.51 -9.35 0.14
N LYS A 90 -8.71 -8.78 0.36
CA LYS A 90 -9.50 -8.21 -0.74
C LYS A 90 -8.76 -7.06 -1.43
N TYR A 91 -8.10 -6.22 -0.65
CA TYR A 91 -7.32 -5.09 -1.16
C TYR A 91 -6.12 -5.56 -1.99
N LYS A 92 -5.35 -6.56 -1.51
CA LYS A 92 -4.27 -7.17 -2.28
C LYS A 92 -4.74 -7.71 -3.62
N LEU A 93 -5.83 -8.48 -3.64
CA LEU A 93 -6.41 -9.01 -4.88
C LEU A 93 -6.85 -7.89 -5.83
N PHE A 94 -7.38 -6.79 -5.29
CA PHE A 94 -7.74 -5.62 -6.08
C PHE A 94 -6.49 -4.94 -6.67
N GLU A 95 -5.44 -4.74 -5.88
CA GLU A 95 -4.17 -4.16 -6.34
C GLU A 95 -3.52 -5.03 -7.43
N GLU A 96 -3.50 -6.35 -7.28
CA GLU A 96 -3.00 -7.27 -8.30
C GLU A 96 -3.80 -7.17 -9.59
N ALA A 97 -5.14 -7.16 -9.50
CA ALA A 97 -6.00 -6.99 -10.66
C ALA A 97 -5.77 -5.63 -11.34
N GLN A 98 -5.57 -4.57 -10.55
CA GLN A 98 -5.26 -3.24 -11.05
C GLN A 98 -3.89 -3.23 -11.75
N ALA A 99 -2.86 -3.82 -11.16
CA ALA A 99 -1.52 -3.92 -11.73
C ALA A 99 -1.53 -4.67 -13.07
N ILE A 100 -2.28 -5.78 -13.18
CA ILE A 100 -2.45 -6.51 -14.43
C ILE A 100 -3.10 -5.62 -15.50
N ARG A 101 -4.15 -4.88 -15.14
CA ARG A 101 -4.84 -3.97 -16.06
C ARG A 101 -3.92 -2.83 -16.51
N GLU A 102 -3.20 -2.22 -15.59
CA GLU A 102 -2.24 -1.17 -15.90
C GLU A 102 -1.10 -1.69 -16.79
N GLY A 103 -0.62 -2.91 -16.54
CA GLY A 103 0.36 -3.58 -17.39
C GLY A 103 -0.11 -3.72 -18.83
N LYS A 104 -1.36 -4.14 -19.05
CA LYS A 104 -1.97 -4.22 -20.39
C LYS A 104 -2.06 -2.86 -21.09
N VAL A 105 -2.51 -1.83 -20.37
CA VAL A 105 -2.58 -0.46 -20.88
C VAL A 105 -1.18 0.06 -21.24
N ASN A 106 -0.20 -0.14 -20.37
CA ASN A 106 1.19 0.27 -20.61
C ASN A 106 1.79 -0.47 -21.81
N GLY A 107 1.46 -1.75 -22.00
CA GLY A 107 1.83 -2.50 -23.21
C GLY A 107 1.34 -1.81 -24.48
N VAL A 108 0.06 -1.44 -24.54
CA VAL A 108 -0.52 -0.70 -25.67
C VAL A 108 0.16 0.66 -25.90
N LEU A 109 0.45 1.40 -24.82
CA LEU A 109 1.10 2.72 -24.92
C LEU A 109 2.59 2.63 -25.27
N SER A 110 3.24 1.51 -24.98
CA SER A 110 4.63 1.25 -25.36
C SER A 110 4.79 0.85 -26.83
N THR A 111 3.72 0.35 -27.47
CA THR A 111 3.74 -0.03 -28.89
C THR A 111 4.15 1.17 -29.76
N PRO A 112 5.12 1.03 -30.67
CA PRO A 112 5.57 2.11 -31.54
C PRO A 112 4.44 2.77 -32.36
N PRO A 113 4.47 4.11 -32.57
CA PRO A 113 3.38 4.83 -33.24
C PRO A 113 3.06 4.34 -34.67
N ASN A 114 4.07 3.90 -35.42
CA ASN A 114 3.90 3.35 -36.77
C ASN A 114 3.07 2.06 -36.82
N LEU A 115 3.05 1.31 -35.70
CA LEU A 115 2.26 0.08 -35.57
C LEU A 115 0.87 0.34 -34.99
N ARG A 116 0.68 1.44 -34.25
CA ARG A 116 -0.61 1.84 -33.65
C ARG A 116 -1.52 2.60 -34.63
N ASN A 117 -1.86 1.94 -35.73
CA ASN A 117 -2.81 2.45 -36.72
C ASN A 117 -4.26 2.07 -36.37
N LYS A 118 -5.21 2.46 -37.23
CA LYS A 118 -6.63 2.13 -37.05
C LYS A 118 -6.87 0.63 -36.85
N PHE A 119 -6.20 -0.23 -37.62
CA PHE A 119 -6.41 -1.68 -37.54
C PHE A 119 -5.95 -2.24 -36.20
N PHE A 120 -4.83 -1.76 -35.67
CA PHE A 120 -4.38 -2.11 -34.32
C PHE A 120 -5.44 -1.80 -33.27
N TYR A 121 -6.05 -0.62 -33.32
CA TYR A 121 -7.11 -0.24 -32.38
C TYR A 121 -8.42 -1.01 -32.59
N ASP A 122 -8.78 -1.31 -33.84
CA ASP A 122 -9.96 -2.13 -34.16
C ASP A 122 -9.78 -3.58 -33.66
N GLU A 123 -8.56 -4.14 -33.78
CA GLU A 123 -8.22 -5.46 -33.23
C GLU A 123 -8.19 -5.43 -31.70
N LEU A 124 -7.61 -4.39 -31.09
CA LEU A 124 -7.64 -4.20 -29.65
C LEU A 124 -9.07 -4.11 -29.11
N GLN A 125 -9.97 -3.41 -29.81
CA GLN A 125 -11.38 -3.32 -29.43
C GLN A 125 -12.08 -4.67 -29.43
N LYS A 126 -11.74 -5.57 -30.37
CA LYS A 126 -12.33 -6.91 -30.46
C LYS A 126 -11.76 -7.86 -29.42
N ASN A 127 -10.44 -7.81 -29.19
CA ASN A 127 -9.73 -8.79 -28.38
C ASN A 127 -9.68 -8.40 -26.89
N ASP A 128 -9.53 -7.11 -26.57
CA ASP A 128 -9.53 -6.60 -25.19
C ASP A 128 -10.29 -5.26 -25.09
N PRO A 129 -11.63 -5.31 -25.02
CA PRO A 129 -12.47 -4.12 -24.93
C PRO A 129 -12.17 -3.25 -23.69
N ASN A 130 -11.78 -3.87 -22.57
CA ASN A 130 -11.54 -3.17 -21.31
C ASN A 130 -10.30 -2.27 -21.38
N THR A 131 -9.24 -2.75 -22.03
CA THR A 131 -8.04 -1.96 -22.29
C THR A 131 -8.32 -0.92 -23.38
N TYR A 132 -9.09 -1.26 -24.42
CA TYR A 132 -9.46 -0.32 -25.49
C TYR A 132 -10.18 0.92 -24.94
N TRP A 133 -11.18 0.76 -24.07
CA TRP A 133 -11.95 1.87 -23.53
C TRP A 133 -11.27 2.61 -22.37
N ASP A 134 -10.02 2.26 -22.04
CA ASP A 134 -9.25 3.02 -21.06
C ASP A 134 -9.00 4.45 -21.53
N ASN A 135 -9.14 5.42 -20.62
CA ASN A 135 -8.98 6.84 -20.92
C ASN A 135 -7.59 7.17 -21.48
N LYS A 136 -6.53 6.51 -20.99
CA LYS A 136 -5.16 6.74 -21.47
C LYS A 136 -5.02 6.25 -22.92
N VAL A 137 -5.56 5.08 -23.22
CA VAL A 137 -5.54 4.48 -24.57
C VAL A 137 -6.36 5.32 -25.55
N GLN A 138 -7.55 5.77 -25.16
CA GLN A 138 -8.39 6.63 -26.02
C GLN A 138 -7.73 7.98 -26.32
N ARG A 139 -7.06 8.60 -25.33
CA ARG A 139 -6.27 9.82 -25.56
C ARG A 139 -5.12 9.57 -26.53
N GLN A 140 -4.39 8.47 -26.36
CA GLN A 140 -3.29 8.12 -27.27
C GLN A 140 -3.81 7.88 -28.70
N ARG A 141 -4.93 7.18 -28.86
CA ARG A 141 -5.57 6.96 -30.16
C ARG A 141 -5.93 8.27 -30.86
N LEU A 142 -6.43 9.26 -30.13
CA LEU A 142 -6.71 10.59 -30.70
C LEU A 142 -5.43 11.31 -31.15
N ASN A 143 -4.35 11.18 -30.38
CA ASN A 143 -3.04 11.75 -30.75
C ASN A 143 -2.44 11.04 -31.97
N ASP A 144 -2.53 9.71 -32.02
CA ASP A 144 -2.06 8.90 -33.15
C ASP A 144 -2.87 9.22 -34.43
N LYS A 145 -4.19 9.38 -34.31
CA LYS A 145 -5.05 9.82 -35.43
C LYS A 145 -4.64 11.20 -35.96
N LYS A 146 -4.30 12.15 -35.07
CA LYS A 146 -3.86 13.49 -35.46
C LYS A 146 -2.46 13.50 -36.08
N SER A 147 -1.54 12.73 -35.52
CA SER A 147 -0.13 12.71 -35.95
C SER A 147 0.08 11.92 -37.24
N LEU A 148 -0.57 10.77 -37.40
CA LEU A 148 -0.43 9.92 -38.58
C LEU A 148 -1.32 10.38 -39.75
N GLY A 149 -2.39 11.13 -39.48
CA GLY A 149 -3.30 11.65 -40.50
C GLY A 149 -3.85 10.54 -41.41
N LEU A 150 -3.67 10.67 -42.72
CA LEU A 150 -4.06 9.65 -43.70
C LEU A 150 -3.36 8.30 -43.46
N GLY A 151 -2.13 8.33 -42.94
CA GLY A 151 -1.36 7.14 -42.56
C GLY A 151 -2.00 6.33 -41.43
N PHE A 152 -2.90 6.92 -40.64
CA PHE A 152 -3.64 6.22 -39.58
C PHE A 152 -4.51 5.09 -40.14
N HIS A 153 -5.00 5.24 -41.38
CA HIS A 153 -5.84 4.26 -42.04
C HIS A 153 -5.05 3.21 -42.83
N LEU A 154 -3.72 3.33 -42.88
CA LEU A 154 -2.87 2.35 -43.55
C LEU A 154 -2.59 1.19 -42.60
N ARG A 155 -2.69 -0.03 -43.13
CA ARG A 155 -2.28 -1.22 -42.39
C ARG A 155 -0.76 -1.28 -42.41
N SER A 156 -0.14 -1.34 -41.24
CA SER A 156 1.29 -1.68 -41.16
C SER A 156 1.47 -3.07 -41.76
N LYS A 157 2.39 -3.17 -42.72
CA LYS A 157 2.83 -4.46 -43.25
C LYS A 157 3.68 -5.20 -42.23
#